data_AF-A0A7L4TU85-F1
#
_entry.id   AF-A0A7L4TU85-F1
#
_cell.length_a   1.000
_cell.length_b   1.000
_cell.length_c   1.000
_cell.angle_alpha   90.00
_cell.angle_beta   90.00
_cell.angle_gamma   90.00
#
_symmetry.space_group_name_H-M   'P 1'
#
loop_
_entity.id
_entity.type
_entity.pdbx_description
1 polymer ?
#
loop_
_entity_poly.entity_id
_entity_poly.type
_entity_poly.pdbx_seq_one_letter_code
_entity_poly.pdbx_strand_id
1 'polypeptide(L)'
;EASTRKAKTQRLITRFAKVYAPIVVFLAMALVFLPYFVANTFVFEKWLYRALVFLVISSPCGLMISIPLGYFGGIGAASRNGILFKGSNYLDQMRKVDTVVMDKTGTLTKGVFNVQKIVAEDFDKNLMLTLVSALESQST
;
A
#
# COMPACT_ATOMS: atom_id res chain seq x y z
N GLU A 1 -9.60 8.53 11.22
CA GLU A 1 -9.64 7.05 11.02
C GLU A 1 -9.05 6.55 9.68
N ALA A 2 -8.25 7.34 8.95
CA ALA A 2 -7.70 6.93 7.65
C ALA A 2 -6.31 6.24 7.70
N SER A 3 -5.61 6.32 8.84
CA SER A 3 -4.18 5.96 8.93
C SER A 3 -3.90 4.48 9.23
N THR A 4 -4.94 3.66 9.44
CA THR A 4 -4.79 2.31 10.02
C THR A 4 -5.02 1.16 9.03
N ARG A 5 -4.94 1.40 7.72
CA ARG A 5 -5.04 0.33 6.71
C ARG A 5 -3.66 -0.03 6.18
N LYS A 6 -2.85 -0.70 7.01
CA LYS A 6 -1.59 -1.35 6.58
C LYS A 6 -1.89 -2.34 5.45
N ALA A 7 -1.09 -2.33 4.38
CA ALA A 7 -1.16 -3.27 3.26
C ALA A 7 -1.12 -4.73 3.74
N LYS A 8 -1.76 -5.65 2.99
CA LYS A 8 -1.82 -7.08 3.35
C LYS A 8 -0.42 -7.68 3.47
N THR A 9 0.50 -7.27 2.60
CA THR A 9 1.92 -7.67 2.63
C THR A 9 2.62 -7.20 3.91
N GLN A 10 2.32 -5.98 4.38
CA GLN A 10 2.87 -5.45 5.63
C GLN A 10 2.34 -6.21 6.86
N ARG A 11 1.10 -6.73 6.82
CA ARG A 11 0.55 -7.61 7.88
C ARG A 11 1.20 -9.00 7.88
N LEU A 12 1.61 -9.49 6.72
CA LEU A 12 2.25 -10.80 6.56
C LEU A 12 3.59 -10.86 7.30
N ILE A 13 4.37 -9.77 7.27
CA ILE A 13 5.64 -9.69 8.00
C ILE A 13 5.44 -9.66 9.52
N THR A 14 4.41 -8.95 10.00
CA THR A 14 4.12 -8.89 11.44
C THR A 14 3.67 -10.26 11.96
N ARG A 15 2.96 -11.03 11.13
CA ARG A 15 2.59 -12.42 11.42
C ARG A 15 3.80 -13.35 11.40
N PHE A 16 4.70 -13.18 10.42
CA PHE A 16 5.95 -13.93 10.33
C PHE A 16 6.82 -13.69 11.56
N ALA A 17 7.04 -12.44 11.97
CA ALA A 17 7.83 -12.10 13.15
C ALA A 17 7.27 -12.76 14.43
N LYS A 18 5.94 -12.80 14.56
CA LYS A 18 5.24 -13.40 15.71
C LYS A 18 5.48 -14.91 15.82
N VAL A 19 5.71 -15.60 14.70
CA VAL A 19 5.98 -17.05 14.66
C VAL A 19 7.49 -17.33 14.69
N TYR A 20 8.29 -16.52 14.00
CA TYR A 20 9.73 -16.70 13.86
C TYR A 20 10.45 -16.49 15.20
N ALA A 21 10.16 -15.41 15.92
CA ALA A 21 10.82 -15.09 17.18
C ALA A 21 10.72 -16.21 18.25
N PRO A 22 9.53 -16.78 18.56
CA PRO A 22 9.45 -17.86 19.53
C PRO A 22 10.17 -19.13 19.06
N ILE A 23 10.10 -19.46 17.76
CA ILE A 23 10.80 -20.65 17.20
C ILE A 23 12.32 -20.54 17.40
N VAL A 24 12.91 -19.39 17.08
CA VAL A 24 14.35 -19.16 17.24
C VAL A 24 14.77 -19.24 18.71
N VAL A 25 13.96 -18.71 19.63
CA VAL A 25 14.23 -18.80 21.08
C VAL A 25 14.17 -20.26 21.56
N PHE A 26 13.18 -21.04 21.12
CA PHE A 26 13.11 -22.47 21.43
C PHE A 26 14.30 -23.26 20.87
N LEU A 27 14.75 -22.95 19.65
CA LEU A 27 15.95 -23.57 19.07
C LEU A 27 17.24 -23.19 19.82
N ALA A 28 17.38 -21.94 20.23
CA ALA A 28 18.52 -21.49 21.04
C ALA A 28 18.54 -22.18 22.40
N MET A 29 17.37 -22.37 23.02
CA MET A 29 17.22 -23.14 24.26
C MET A 29 17.62 -24.60 24.03
N ALA A 30 17.09 -25.23 22.98
CA ALA A 30 17.44 -26.60 22.62
C ALA A 30 18.95 -26.77 22.39
N LEU A 31 19.62 -25.80 21.77
CA LEU A 31 21.09 -25.80 21.57
C LEU A 31 21.89 -25.85 22.88
N VAL A 32 21.36 -25.32 23.98
CA VAL A 32 22.01 -25.39 25.31
C VAL A 32 21.69 -26.71 26.02
N PHE A 33 20.45 -27.21 25.89
CA PHE A 33 20.00 -28.41 26.60
C PHE A 33 20.36 -29.73 25.91
N LEU A 34 20.35 -29.82 24.57
CA LEU A 34 20.70 -31.06 23.85
C LEU A 34 22.10 -31.60 24.20
N PRO A 35 23.16 -30.76 24.21
CA PRO A 35 24.51 -31.23 24.53
C PRO A 35 24.68 -31.65 25.99
N TYR A 36 23.84 -31.15 26.90
CA TYR A 36 23.84 -31.55 28.31
C TYR A 36 23.50 -33.05 28.48
N PHE A 37 22.68 -33.62 27.61
CA PHE A 37 22.28 -35.04 27.67
C PHE A 37 23.22 -36.00 26.93
N VAL A 38 24.05 -35.50 26.00
CA VAL A 38 24.79 -36.35 25.04
C VAL A 38 26.31 -36.20 25.16
N ALA A 39 26.83 -35.06 25.65
CA ALA A 39 28.26 -34.80 25.67
C ALA A 39 28.90 -35.08 27.05
N ASN A 40 29.87 -36.01 27.11
CA ASN A 40 30.66 -36.30 28.32
C ASN A 40 31.59 -35.15 28.75
N THR A 41 31.91 -34.20 27.86
CA THR A 41 32.71 -33.00 28.16
C THR A 41 31.88 -31.74 27.91
N PHE A 42 30.84 -31.54 28.73
CA PHE A 42 29.97 -30.39 28.61
C PHE A 42 30.61 -29.14 29.23
N VAL A 43 30.94 -28.16 28.39
CA VAL A 43 31.35 -26.81 28.84
C VAL A 43 30.17 -25.86 28.63
N PHE A 44 29.45 -25.56 29.71
CA PHE A 44 28.24 -24.72 29.69
C PHE A 44 28.48 -23.37 28.99
N GLU A 45 29.59 -22.71 29.33
CA GLU A 45 29.96 -21.40 28.77
C GLU A 45 30.06 -21.43 27.23
N LYS A 46 30.63 -22.49 26.67
CA LYS A 46 30.82 -22.63 25.22
C LYS A 46 29.50 -22.82 24.47
N TRP A 47 28.57 -23.59 25.04
CA TRP A 47 27.26 -23.82 24.43
C TRP A 47 26.31 -22.64 24.61
N LEU A 48 26.39 -21.95 25.76
CA LEU A 48 25.68 -20.70 25.98
C LEU A 48 26.17 -19.62 25.01
N TYR A 49 27.49 -19.49 24.82
CA TYR A 49 28.06 -18.56 23.84
C TYR A 49 27.56 -18.85 22.41
N ARG A 50 27.55 -20.12 22.01
CA ARG A 50 27.02 -20.53 20.69
C ARG A 50 25.54 -20.22 20.53
N ALA A 51 24.72 -20.43 21.56
CA ALA A 51 23.30 -20.11 21.53
C ALA A 51 23.04 -18.60 21.40
N LEU A 52 23.83 -17.77 22.07
CA LEU A 52 23.75 -16.31 21.95
C LEU A 52 24.16 -15.84 20.55
N VAL A 53 25.25 -16.37 20.00
CA VAL A 53 25.69 -16.07 18.62
C VAL A 53 24.60 -16.47 17.61
N PHE A 54 23.98 -17.64 17.79
CA PHE A 54 22.87 -18.08 16.95
C PHE A 54 21.67 -17.12 17.01
N LEU A 55 21.31 -16.63 18.20
CA LEU A 55 20.21 -15.69 18.39
C LEU A 55 20.47 -14.35 17.66
N VAL A 56 21.71 -13.84 17.74
CA VAL A 56 22.13 -12.60 17.08
C VAL A 56 22.05 -12.72 15.56
N ILE A 57 22.59 -13.82 15.01
CA ILE A 57 22.60 -14.07 13.56
C ILE A 57 21.18 -14.29 13.01
N SER A 58 20.27 -14.81 13.83
CA SER A 58 18.88 -15.07 13.44
C SER A 58 18.04 -13.80 13.26
N SER A 59 18.51 -12.62 13.65
CA SER A 59 17.69 -11.40 13.57
C SER A 59 17.34 -11.04 12.12
N PRO A 60 16.05 -11.01 11.71
CA PRO A 60 15.63 -10.79 10.33
C PRO A 60 15.59 -9.30 9.94
N CYS A 61 16.60 -8.51 10.32
CA CYS A 61 16.61 -7.05 10.19
C CYS A 61 16.35 -6.55 8.76
N GLY A 62 17.00 -7.16 7.76
CA GLY A 62 16.85 -6.77 6.36
C GLY A 62 15.45 -7.03 5.81
N LEU A 63 14.86 -8.18 6.19
CA LEU A 63 13.52 -8.57 5.77
C LEU A 63 12.47 -7.57 6.26
N MET A 64 12.57 -7.14 7.53
CA MET A 64 11.62 -6.20 8.13
C MET A 64 11.63 -4.81 7.49
N ILE A 65 12.79 -4.32 7.06
CA ILE A 65 12.95 -2.97 6.51
C ILE A 65 12.60 -2.92 5.02
N SER A 66 12.87 -4.00 4.29
CA SER A 66 12.70 -4.05 2.82
C SER A 66 11.29 -3.69 2.33
N ILE A 67 10.25 -4.22 2.98
CA ILE A 67 8.86 -4.04 2.57
C ILE A 67 8.37 -2.60 2.75
N PRO A 68 8.40 -2.00 3.95
CA PRO A 68 7.94 -0.62 4.12
C PRO A 68 8.75 0.35 3.25
N LEU A 69 10.07 0.13 3.12
CA LEU A 69 10.93 0.95 2.28
C LEU A 69 10.49 0.87 0.80
N GLY A 70 10.16 -0.31 0.30
CA GLY A 70 9.61 -0.50 -1.04
C GLY A 70 8.28 0.24 -1.26
N TYR A 71 7.35 0.15 -0.30
CA TYR A 71 6.09 0.89 -0.39
C TYR A 71 6.28 2.40 -0.35
N PHE A 72 7.14 2.92 0.54
CA PHE A 72 7.42 4.35 0.61
C PHE A 72 8.15 4.86 -0.63
N GLY A 73 9.09 4.07 -1.18
CA GLY A 73 9.74 4.37 -2.45
C GLY A 73 8.74 4.45 -3.61
N GLY A 74 7.82 3.47 -3.72
CA GLY A 74 6.78 3.46 -4.75
C GLY A 74 5.80 4.62 -4.62
N ILE A 75 5.33 4.91 -3.41
CA ILE A 75 4.44 6.06 -3.15
C ILE A 75 5.15 7.39 -3.47
N GLY A 76 6.43 7.52 -3.08
CA GLY A 76 7.23 8.70 -3.38
C GLY A 76 7.43 8.91 -4.88
N ALA A 77 7.74 7.83 -5.62
CA ALA A 77 7.89 7.88 -7.07
C ALA A 77 6.57 8.23 -7.77
N ALA A 78 5.44 7.67 -7.33
CA ALA A 78 4.12 8.03 -7.85
C ALA A 78 3.75 9.49 -7.57
N SER A 79 4.04 9.99 -6.37
CA SER A 79 3.79 11.38 -6.00
C SER A 79 4.59 12.36 -6.86
N ARG A 80 5.81 12.01 -7.26
CA ARG A 80 6.61 12.82 -8.21
C ARG A 80 5.97 12.91 -9.60
N ASN A 81 5.14 11.93 -9.97
CA ASN A 81 4.39 11.92 -11.22
C ASN A 81 2.95 12.47 -11.07
N GLY A 82 2.64 13.15 -9.96
CA GLY A 82 1.31 13.72 -9.72
C GLY A 82 0.24 12.71 -9.30
N ILE A 83 0.62 11.46 -8.99
CA ILE A 83 -0.31 10.41 -8.56
C ILE A 83 -0.29 10.30 -7.04
N LEU A 84 -1.40 10.64 -6.39
CA LEU A 84 -1.53 10.62 -4.93
C LEU A 84 -2.08 9.28 -4.43
N PHE A 85 -1.25 8.51 -3.73
CA PHE A 85 -1.68 7.32 -2.99
C PHE A 85 -1.97 7.66 -1.52
N LYS A 86 -3.25 7.55 -1.09
CA LYS A 86 -3.68 7.80 0.30
C LYS A 86 -3.27 6.69 1.30
N GLY A 87 -2.43 5.73 0.90
CA GLY A 87 -1.95 4.64 1.76
C GLY A 87 -1.38 3.45 0.99
N SER A 88 -0.56 2.63 1.66
CA SER A 88 0.12 1.47 1.05
C SER A 88 -0.83 0.36 0.59
N ASN A 89 -1.99 0.21 1.22
CA ASN A 89 -2.98 -0.79 0.83
C ASN A 89 -3.60 -0.52 -0.57
N TYR A 90 -3.68 0.75 -0.99
CA TYR A 90 -4.16 1.10 -2.33
C TYR A 90 -3.14 0.70 -3.40
N LEU A 91 -1.85 0.74 -3.09
CA LEU A 91 -0.80 0.29 -4.02
C LEU A 91 -0.91 -1.22 -4.30
N ASP A 92 -1.19 -2.02 -3.26
CA ASP A 92 -1.45 -3.46 -3.40
C ASP A 92 -2.74 -3.75 -4.20
N GLN A 93 -3.77 -2.91 -4.04
CA GLN A 93 -5.01 -3.04 -4.79
C GLN A 93 -4.84 -2.67 -6.26
N MET A 94 -4.09 -1.60 -6.55
CA MET A 94 -3.79 -1.20 -7.94
C MET A 94 -3.12 -2.30 -8.75
N ARG A 95 -2.25 -3.12 -8.12
CA ARG A 95 -1.63 -4.27 -8.80
C ARG A 95 -2.65 -5.30 -9.32
N LYS A 96 -3.86 -5.32 -8.76
CA LYS A 96 -4.92 -6.28 -9.09
C LYS A 96 -6.00 -5.70 -10.00
N VAL A 97 -5.94 -4.40 -10.29
CA VAL A 97 -6.91 -3.75 -11.16
C VAL A 97 -6.66 -4.23 -12.59
N ASP A 98 -7.69 -4.79 -13.20
CA ASP A 98 -7.72 -5.25 -14.59
C ASP A 98 -8.66 -4.38 -15.46
N THR A 99 -9.71 -3.85 -14.84
CA THR A 99 -10.74 -3.04 -15.49
C THR A 99 -10.77 -1.65 -14.87
N VAL A 100 -10.75 -0.63 -15.73
CA VAL A 100 -10.86 0.77 -15.33
C VAL A 100 -12.13 1.34 -15.94
N VAL A 101 -13.10 1.68 -15.08
CA VAL A 101 -14.30 2.41 -15.47
C VAL A 101 -14.07 3.87 -15.11
N MET A 102 -14.06 4.75 -16.11
CA MET A 102 -13.89 6.18 -15.90
C MET A 102 -15.24 6.89 -16.00
N ASP A 103 -15.47 7.82 -15.07
CA ASP A 103 -16.56 8.76 -15.22
C ASP A 103 -16.25 9.72 -16.38
N LYS A 104 -17.28 10.18 -17.10
CA LYS A 104 -17.07 11.07 -18.24
C LYS A 104 -16.91 12.51 -17.77
N THR A 105 -17.86 12.99 -16.98
CA THR A 105 -17.96 14.41 -16.60
C THR A 105 -16.91 14.75 -15.56
N GLY A 106 -16.00 15.67 -15.86
CA GLY A 106 -14.97 16.12 -14.91
C GLY A 106 -13.76 15.19 -14.74
N THR A 107 -13.81 13.96 -15.28
CA THR A 107 -12.64 13.06 -15.34
C THR A 107 -12.07 13.01 -16.76
N LEU A 108 -12.88 12.58 -17.76
CA LEU A 108 -12.47 12.61 -19.16
C LEU A 108 -12.69 13.98 -19.81
N THR A 109 -13.71 14.71 -19.36
CA THR A 109 -14.00 16.07 -19.80
C THR A 109 -13.55 17.09 -18.76
N LYS A 110 -13.37 18.35 -19.18
CA LYS A 110 -13.00 19.44 -18.27
C LYS A 110 -14.11 19.86 -17.30
N GLY A 111 -15.31 19.26 -17.38
CA GLY A 111 -16.47 19.66 -16.58
C GLY A 111 -17.00 21.07 -16.89
N VAL A 112 -16.44 21.74 -17.91
CA VAL A 112 -16.90 23.04 -18.39
C VAL A 112 -17.77 22.82 -19.61
N PHE A 113 -19.08 23.01 -19.44
CA PHE A 113 -20.03 22.93 -20.54
C PHE A 113 -20.02 24.24 -21.31
N ASN A 114 -19.79 24.14 -22.62
CA ASN A 114 -19.82 25.30 -23.49
C ASN A 114 -20.65 24.97 -24.73
N VAL A 115 -21.47 25.92 -25.17
CA VAL A 115 -22.34 25.74 -26.34
C VAL A 115 -21.45 25.67 -27.59
N GLN A 116 -21.35 24.50 -28.20
CA GLN A 116 -20.49 24.27 -29.38
C GLN A 116 -21.19 24.61 -30.70
N LYS A 117 -22.50 24.39 -30.77
CA LYS A 117 -23.27 24.54 -32.00
C LYS A 117 -24.72 24.87 -31.67
N ILE A 118 -25.26 25.84 -32.39
CA ILE A 118 -26.67 26.22 -32.36
C ILE A 118 -27.24 25.97 -33.75
N VAL A 119 -28.19 25.05 -33.83
CA VAL A 119 -28.95 24.75 -35.04
C VAL A 119 -30.36 25.26 -34.83
N ALA A 120 -30.75 26.24 -35.63
CA ALA A 120 -32.09 26.79 -35.68
C ALA A 120 -32.53 26.77 -37.15
N GLU A 121 -33.71 26.22 -37.41
CA GLU A 121 -34.38 26.28 -38.72
C GLU A 121 -35.50 27.31 -38.59
N ASP A 122 -35.51 28.31 -39.47
CA ASP A 122 -36.46 29.44 -39.52
C ASP A 122 -36.62 30.28 -38.23
N PHE A 123 -35.61 30.29 -37.35
CA PHE A 123 -35.61 31.08 -36.11
C PHE A 123 -34.28 31.81 -35.89
N ASP A 124 -34.34 33.03 -35.32
CA ASP A 124 -33.13 33.79 -35.00
C ASP A 124 -32.33 33.12 -33.87
N LYS A 125 -31.08 32.78 -34.16
CA LYS A 125 -30.18 32.07 -33.25
C LYS A 125 -29.90 32.87 -31.98
N ASN A 126 -29.81 34.20 -32.08
CA ASN A 126 -29.54 35.06 -30.93
C ASN A 126 -30.75 35.10 -29.99
N LEU A 127 -31.95 35.29 -30.54
CA LEU A 127 -33.19 35.27 -29.77
C LEU A 127 -33.42 33.92 -29.08
N MET A 128 -33.12 32.80 -29.75
CA MET A 128 -33.18 31.45 -29.17
C MET A 128 -32.24 31.30 -27.96
N LEU A 129 -31.00 31.78 -28.09
CA LEU A 129 -30.00 31.75 -27.01
C LEU A 129 -30.47 32.54 -25.79
N THR A 130 -31.06 33.72 -26.00
CA THR A 130 -31.60 34.56 -24.93
C THR A 130 -32.76 33.87 -24.20
N LEU A 131 -33.67 33.23 -24.94
CA LEU A 131 -34.81 32.50 -24.36
C LEU A 131 -34.36 31.27 -23.57
N VAL A 132 -33.46 30.46 -24.13
CA VAL A 132 -32.92 29.26 -23.46
C VAL A 132 -32.13 29.67 -22.22
N SER A 133 -31.33 30.73 -22.29
CA SER A 133 -30.60 31.26 -21.12
C SER A 133 -31.56 31.74 -20.02
N ALA A 134 -32.67 32.40 -20.38
CA ALA A 134 -33.68 32.80 -19.41
C ALA A 134 -34.37 31.61 -18.74
N LEU A 135 -34.65 30.54 -19.49
CA LEU A 135 -35.25 29.30 -18.98
C LEU A 135 -34.30 28.51 -18.07
N GLU A 136 -33.05 28.32 -18.50
CA GLU A 136 -32.03 27.58 -17.76
C GLU A 136 -31.43 28.39 -16.60
N SER A 137 -31.76 29.68 -16.46
CA SER A 137 -31.23 30.55 -15.40
C SER A 137 -31.52 30.06 -13.96
N GLN A 138 -32.48 29.15 -13.79
CA GLN A 138 -32.80 28.52 -12.50
C GLN A 138 -32.35 27.05 -12.40
N SER A 139 -31.74 26.49 -13.44
CA SER A 139 -31.23 25.13 -13.46
C SER A 139 -29.81 25.12 -12.86
N THR A 140 -29.58 24.27 -11.85
CA THR A 140 -28.31 24.22 -11.08
C THR A 140 -27.37 23.16 -11.63
#